data_AF-A0A2R4M0Z0-F1
#
_entry.id   AF-A0A2R4M0Z0-F1
#
_cell.length_a   1.000
_cell.length_b   1.000
_cell.length_c   1.000
_cell.angle_alpha   90.00
_cell.angle_beta   90.00
_cell.angle_gamma   90.00
#
_symmetry.space_group_name_H-M   'P 1'
#
loop_
_entity.id
_entity.type
_entity.pdbx_description
1 polymer ?
#
loop_
_entity_poly.entity_id
_entity_poly.type
_entity_poly.pdbx_seq_one_letter_code
_entity_poly.pdbx_strand_id
1 'polypeptide(L)'
;MPKKLIIFGNGLGMALNPGHFLLTNAMTRVWTCPTRLAEGEKTTLGSLKGIETATGPKNEDELATAQVALAYLSSFRAELGDEALNEWFKDDALNYPGTLNKYVFEVAYELYSYCIPEEKKEIWNDFLTNLICFIRDTRSHVATLNYDDLLYAPFVDGHRIQEGNDVVNFSLSQKATEGTNNAPYLRDGFLRGSFTPETFSYKGDCGYYLHLHGSPLYVSDTDARKLNRSEVAASTRTLQRHIVLANRNDKETIIRRSEILSDYWDNRLPKCIADAEEIILFGYSGLDLHLNELIREKREGPIHVIEWSESTHYPLSDEGDVVEDNAVTAKVFWETILSVPSENVHCLDNILDFKEWSNPDDYHPTDNS
;
A
#
# COMPACT_ATOMS: atom_id res chain seq x y z
N MET A 1 1.32 -16.04 -22.36
CA MET A 1 1.46 -16.27 -20.91
C MET A 1 0.24 -15.68 -20.23
N PRO A 2 -0.28 -16.34 -19.19
CA PRO A 2 -1.53 -15.94 -18.55
C PRO A 2 -1.39 -14.60 -17.83
N LYS A 3 -2.48 -13.83 -17.79
CA LYS A 3 -2.54 -12.55 -17.07
C LYS A 3 -2.76 -12.83 -15.58
N LYS A 4 -1.96 -12.21 -14.71
CA LYS A 4 -2.02 -12.43 -13.26
C LYS A 4 -2.43 -11.16 -12.52
N LEU A 5 -2.82 -11.31 -11.27
CA LEU A 5 -2.89 -10.21 -10.31
C LEU A 5 -1.83 -10.43 -9.24
N ILE A 6 -0.85 -9.52 -9.17
CA ILE A 6 0.20 -9.54 -8.15
C ILE A 6 -0.15 -8.53 -7.08
N ILE A 7 -0.27 -8.95 -5.83
CA ILE A 7 -0.59 -8.08 -4.69
C ILE A 7 0.61 -8.04 -3.75
N PHE A 8 1.20 -6.86 -3.62
CA PHE A 8 2.36 -6.62 -2.76
C PHE A 8 1.94 -6.10 -1.39
N GLY A 9 2.47 -6.73 -0.34
CA GLY A 9 2.42 -6.21 1.03
C GLY A 9 3.77 -5.70 1.52
N ASN A 10 3.80 -5.31 2.80
CA ASN A 10 4.94 -4.64 3.42
C ASN A 10 6.18 -5.55 3.50
N GLY A 11 6.02 -6.87 3.35
CA GLY A 11 7.11 -7.84 3.29
C GLY A 11 8.18 -7.49 2.24
N LEU A 12 7.79 -6.85 1.13
CA LEU A 12 8.74 -6.35 0.12
C LEU A 12 9.74 -5.34 0.71
N GLY A 13 9.23 -4.32 1.41
CA GLY A 13 10.06 -3.33 2.08
C GLY A 13 10.84 -3.95 3.24
N MET A 14 10.20 -4.83 4.00
CA MET A 14 10.87 -5.56 5.11
C MET A 14 12.06 -6.38 4.62
N ALA A 15 12.00 -7.01 3.44
CA ALA A 15 13.14 -7.75 2.88
C ALA A 15 14.34 -6.85 2.52
N LEU A 16 14.09 -5.58 2.19
CA LEU A 16 15.13 -4.59 1.95
C LEU A 16 15.70 -4.03 3.26
N ASN A 17 14.82 -3.60 4.17
CA ASN A 17 15.20 -2.99 5.45
C ASN A 17 14.07 -3.08 6.49
N PRO A 18 14.08 -4.11 7.36
CA PRO A 18 13.06 -4.26 8.40
C PRO A 18 12.99 -3.05 9.35
N GLY A 19 14.14 -2.45 9.66
CA GLY A 19 14.21 -1.30 10.56
C GLY A 19 13.47 -0.07 10.02
N HIS A 20 13.53 0.15 8.71
CA HIS A 20 12.84 1.25 8.05
C HIS A 20 11.35 0.96 7.86
N PHE A 21 11.02 -0.22 7.31
CA PHE A 21 9.66 -0.56 6.87
C PHE A 21 8.75 -1.13 7.97
N LEU A 22 9.27 -1.43 9.16
CA LEU A 22 8.41 -1.78 10.29
C LEU A 22 7.60 -0.55 10.71
N LEU A 23 6.26 -0.65 10.62
CA LEU A 23 5.34 0.46 10.85
C LEU A 23 5.58 1.15 12.21
N THR A 24 5.72 0.37 13.29
CA THR A 24 6.02 0.88 14.64
C THR A 24 7.27 1.76 14.66
N ASN A 25 8.31 1.39 13.92
CA ASN A 25 9.52 2.19 13.84
C ASN A 25 9.29 3.49 13.06
N ALA A 26 8.56 3.45 11.94
CA ALA A 26 8.22 4.65 11.17
C ALA A 26 7.36 5.62 12.00
N MET A 27 6.33 5.12 12.68
CA MET A 27 5.48 5.88 13.61
C MET A 27 6.30 6.54 14.72
N THR A 28 7.23 5.80 15.33
CA THR A 28 8.13 6.30 16.37
C THR A 28 9.09 7.37 15.85
N ARG A 29 9.71 7.17 14.68
CA ARG A 29 10.62 8.15 14.07
C ARG A 29 9.91 9.46 13.76
N VAL A 30 8.70 9.41 13.23
CA VAL A 30 7.89 10.61 12.99
C VAL A 30 7.53 11.30 14.29
N TRP A 31 7.05 10.55 15.28
CA TRP A 31 6.66 11.11 16.59
C TRP A 31 7.81 11.80 17.31
N THR A 32 9.01 11.22 17.25
CA THR A 32 10.20 11.77 17.92
C THR A 32 10.89 12.88 17.12
N CYS A 33 10.51 13.12 15.86
CA CYS A 33 11.13 14.11 15.00
C CYS A 33 10.51 15.52 15.16
N PRO A 34 11.23 16.49 15.77
CA PRO A 34 10.67 17.81 16.08
C PRO A 34 10.41 18.68 14.83
N THR A 35 11.00 18.35 13.68
CA THR A 35 10.77 19.06 12.42
C THR A 35 9.57 18.52 11.63
N ARG A 36 9.04 17.36 12.02
CA ARG A 36 7.85 16.74 11.41
C ARG A 36 6.60 16.97 12.24
N LEU A 37 6.70 16.84 13.56
CA LEU A 37 5.58 17.02 14.48
C LEU A 37 5.99 17.95 15.63
N ALA A 38 5.28 19.07 15.78
CA ALA A 38 5.50 20.03 16.85
C ALA A 38 4.97 19.51 18.19
N GLU A 39 5.50 20.01 19.31
CA GLU A 39 5.09 19.58 20.66
C GLU A 39 3.60 19.83 20.95
N GLY A 40 3.04 20.92 20.42
CA GLY A 40 1.59 21.18 20.50
C GLY A 40 0.78 20.10 19.80
N GLU A 41 1.19 19.71 18.59
CA GLU A 41 0.54 18.66 17.80
C GLU A 41 0.61 17.28 18.49
N LYS A 42 1.76 16.95 19.10
CA LYS A 42 1.92 15.74 19.93
C LYS A 42 0.99 15.75 21.13
N THR A 43 0.87 16.89 21.80
CA THR A 43 -0.02 17.06 22.95
C THR A 43 -1.48 16.88 22.54
N THR A 44 -1.88 17.44 21.40
CA THR A 44 -3.25 17.27 20.87
C THR A 44 -3.54 15.80 20.56
N LEU A 45 -2.65 15.11 19.84
CA LEU A 45 -2.82 13.69 19.49
C LEU A 45 -2.78 12.78 20.72
N GLY A 46 -1.81 13.00 21.60
CA GLY A 46 -1.60 12.22 22.82
C GLY A 46 -2.60 12.51 23.94
N SER A 47 -3.56 13.40 23.72
CA SER A 47 -4.69 13.61 24.65
C SER A 47 -5.78 12.55 24.51
N LEU A 48 -5.77 11.77 23.42
CA LEU A 48 -6.73 10.70 23.21
C LEU A 48 -6.37 9.42 23.94
N LYS A 49 -7.40 8.72 24.39
CA LYS A 49 -7.26 7.41 25.02
C LYS A 49 -6.57 6.44 24.04
N GLY A 50 -5.51 5.79 24.51
CA GLY A 50 -4.74 4.81 23.74
C GLY A 50 -3.45 5.37 23.11
N ILE A 51 -3.27 6.70 23.10
CA ILE A 51 -2.03 7.32 22.61
C ILE A 51 -1.28 7.94 23.78
N GLU A 52 -0.14 7.36 24.13
CA GLU A 52 0.74 7.94 25.15
C GLU A 52 1.56 9.09 24.56
N THR A 53 1.41 10.31 25.08
CA THR A 53 2.13 11.48 24.54
C THR A 53 3.66 11.28 24.51
N ALA A 54 4.21 10.56 25.49
CA ALA A 54 5.65 10.34 25.61
C ALA A 54 6.24 9.40 24.53
N THR A 55 5.46 8.42 24.08
CA THR A 55 5.93 7.35 23.18
C THR A 55 5.28 7.40 21.80
N GLY A 56 4.12 8.06 21.69
CA GLY A 56 3.31 8.09 20.48
C GLY A 56 2.59 6.76 20.23
N PRO A 57 1.79 6.69 19.15
CA PRO A 57 1.14 5.45 18.76
C PRO A 57 2.14 4.46 18.14
N LYS A 58 1.95 3.17 18.40
CA LYS A 58 2.85 2.08 17.99
C LYS A 58 2.30 1.21 16.87
N ASN A 59 0.99 1.23 16.65
CA ASN A 59 0.30 0.44 15.64
C ASN A 59 -0.97 1.18 15.17
N GLU A 60 -1.65 0.60 14.19
CA GLU A 60 -2.88 1.14 13.61
C GLU A 60 -4.06 1.15 14.61
N ASP A 61 -4.11 0.18 15.53
CA ASP A 61 -5.21 0.05 16.51
C ASP A 61 -5.20 1.17 17.55
N GLU A 62 -4.02 1.66 17.93
CA GLU A 62 -3.88 2.82 18.81
C GLU A 62 -4.40 4.13 18.17
N LEU A 63 -4.60 4.15 16.84
CA LEU A 63 -5.24 5.26 16.11
C LEU A 63 -6.78 5.14 16.05
N ALA A 64 -7.38 4.06 16.55
CA ALA A 64 -8.84 3.87 16.54
C ALA A 64 -9.60 5.03 17.20
N THR A 65 -9.17 5.42 18.41
CA THR A 65 -9.79 6.52 19.15
C THR A 65 -9.67 7.85 18.39
N ALA A 66 -8.59 8.04 17.62
CA ALA A 66 -8.40 9.21 16.78
C ALA A 66 -9.48 9.32 15.70
N GLN A 67 -9.80 8.22 15.05
CA GLN A 67 -10.85 8.20 14.02
C GLN A 67 -12.24 8.44 14.59
N VAL A 68 -12.54 7.85 15.75
CA VAL A 68 -13.80 8.10 16.48
C VAL A 68 -13.94 9.58 16.83
N ALA A 69 -12.87 10.22 17.31
CA ALA A 69 -12.86 11.66 17.60
C ALA A 69 -13.15 12.51 16.34
N LEU A 70 -12.58 12.13 15.19
CA LEU A 70 -12.86 12.79 13.91
C LEU A 70 -14.33 12.66 13.49
N ALA A 71 -14.92 11.47 13.65
CA ALA A 71 -16.31 11.24 13.32
C ALA A 71 -17.23 12.14 14.17
N TYR A 72 -17.02 12.21 15.49
CA TYR A 72 -17.81 13.09 16.35
C TYR A 72 -17.64 14.57 16.01
N LEU A 73 -16.41 15.05 15.81
CA LEU A 73 -16.17 16.44 15.43
C LEU A 73 -16.86 16.80 14.10
N SER A 74 -16.84 15.87 13.13
CA SER A 74 -17.53 16.05 11.86
C SER A 74 -19.04 16.12 12.03
N SER A 75 -19.62 15.27 12.89
CA SER A 75 -21.05 15.31 13.22
C SER A 75 -21.43 16.60 13.94
N PHE A 76 -20.64 17.06 14.91
CA PHE A 76 -20.87 18.37 15.55
C PHE A 76 -20.84 19.50 14.52
N ARG A 77 -19.93 19.44 13.53
CA ARG A 77 -19.86 20.44 12.47
C ARG A 77 -21.09 20.46 11.58
N ALA A 78 -21.59 19.29 11.22
CA ALA A 78 -22.81 19.17 10.42
C ALA A 78 -24.05 19.72 11.17
N GLU A 79 -24.18 19.44 12.47
CA GLU A 79 -25.37 19.79 13.26
C GLU A 79 -25.35 21.23 13.80
N LEU A 80 -24.19 21.72 14.22
CA LEU A 80 -24.07 23.02 14.90
C LEU A 80 -23.60 24.15 13.98
N GLY A 81 -22.92 23.81 12.88
CA GLY A 81 -22.21 24.78 12.03
C GLY A 81 -20.93 25.31 12.68
N ASP A 82 -20.05 25.91 11.87
CA ASP A 82 -18.72 26.34 12.31
C ASP A 82 -18.75 27.48 13.35
N GLU A 83 -19.74 28.37 13.30
CA GLU A 83 -19.85 29.51 14.22
C GLU A 83 -20.03 29.04 15.67
N ALA A 84 -20.99 28.14 15.93
CA ALA A 84 -21.22 27.59 17.27
C ALA A 84 -20.06 26.71 17.74
N LEU A 85 -19.43 25.96 16.84
CA LEU A 85 -18.24 25.15 17.14
C LEU A 85 -17.07 25.96 17.64
N ASN A 86 -16.81 27.12 17.03
CA ASN A 86 -15.73 28.03 17.43
C ASN A 86 -15.94 28.59 18.85
N GLU A 87 -17.18 28.65 19.34
CA GLU A 87 -17.48 29.05 20.72
C GLU A 87 -17.33 27.87 21.70
N TRP A 88 -17.65 26.64 21.26
CA TRP A 88 -17.70 25.46 22.12
C TRP A 88 -16.36 24.75 22.29
N PHE A 89 -15.50 24.82 21.27
CA PHE A 89 -14.24 24.08 21.20
C PHE A 89 -13.03 25.02 21.15
N LYS A 90 -11.91 24.55 21.69
CA LYS A 90 -10.61 25.22 21.53
C LYS A 90 -10.06 25.00 20.13
N ASP A 91 -9.24 25.92 19.65
CA ASP A 91 -8.57 25.86 18.35
C ASP A 91 -7.86 24.51 18.10
N ASP A 92 -7.16 23.96 19.10
CA ASP A 92 -6.46 22.67 18.98
C ASP A 92 -7.43 21.50 18.70
N ALA A 93 -8.63 21.53 19.30
CA ALA A 93 -9.66 20.52 19.07
C ALA A 93 -10.28 20.67 17.68
N LEU A 94 -10.49 21.90 17.22
CA LEU A 94 -10.99 22.20 15.88
C LEU A 94 -9.98 21.82 14.78
N ASN A 95 -8.69 21.99 15.08
CA ASN A 95 -7.57 21.64 14.20
C ASN A 95 -7.15 20.18 14.27
N TYR A 96 -7.74 19.39 15.17
CA TYR A 96 -7.43 17.98 15.34
C TYR A 96 -7.40 17.15 14.04
N PRO A 97 -8.36 17.31 13.09
CA PRO A 97 -8.31 16.64 11.79
C PRO A 97 -7.05 16.94 10.99
N GLY A 98 -6.62 18.21 10.97
CA GLY A 98 -5.40 18.63 10.29
C GLY A 98 -4.18 17.99 10.94
N THR A 99 -4.14 17.95 12.26
CA THR A 99 -3.03 17.34 13.02
C THR A 99 -2.92 15.84 12.79
N LEU A 100 -4.05 15.10 12.80
CA LEU A 100 -4.03 13.67 12.53
C LEU A 100 -3.64 13.38 11.07
N ASN A 101 -4.23 14.09 10.11
CA ASN A 101 -3.90 13.93 8.69
C ASN A 101 -2.42 14.20 8.42
N LYS A 102 -1.85 15.23 9.06
CA LYS A 102 -0.42 15.51 9.01
C LYS A 102 0.39 14.33 9.55
N TYR A 103 0.05 13.81 10.72
CA TYR A 103 0.78 12.69 11.31
C TYR A 103 0.73 11.43 10.41
N VAL A 104 -0.45 11.05 9.94
CA VAL A 104 -0.64 9.93 9.00
C VAL A 104 0.19 10.13 7.73
N PHE A 105 0.16 11.33 7.15
CA PHE A 105 0.98 11.67 5.99
C PHE A 105 2.47 11.53 6.27
N GLU A 106 2.96 12.03 7.40
CA GLU A 106 4.39 11.96 7.76
C GLU A 106 4.88 10.53 7.94
N VAL A 107 4.03 9.62 8.46
CA VAL A 107 4.35 8.19 8.59
C VAL A 107 4.42 7.53 7.22
N ALA A 108 3.44 7.77 6.36
CA ALA A 108 3.48 7.27 4.98
C ALA A 108 4.66 7.86 4.19
N TYR A 109 4.96 9.15 4.38
CA TYR A 109 6.08 9.83 3.74
C TYR A 109 7.44 9.34 4.25
N GLU A 110 7.53 8.94 5.52
CA GLU A 110 8.72 8.31 6.08
C GLU A 110 9.07 7.03 5.31
N LEU A 111 8.07 6.15 5.11
CA LEU A 111 8.22 4.89 4.39
C LEU A 111 8.51 5.12 2.89
N TYR A 112 7.86 6.13 2.31
CA TYR A 112 8.08 6.57 0.93
C TYR A 112 9.47 7.13 0.66
N SER A 113 10.10 7.78 1.64
CA SER A 113 11.39 8.45 1.44
C SER A 113 12.59 7.50 1.48
N TYR A 114 12.35 6.18 1.47
CA TYR A 114 13.41 5.19 1.48
C TYR A 114 14.26 5.26 0.21
N CYS A 115 15.58 5.28 0.39
CA CYS A 115 16.54 5.14 -0.70
C CYS A 115 17.20 3.77 -0.59
N ILE A 116 17.16 2.98 -1.67
CA ILE A 116 17.85 1.69 -1.73
C ILE A 116 19.36 1.92 -1.50
N PRO A 117 19.93 1.35 -0.43
CA PRO A 117 21.35 1.51 -0.15
C PRO A 117 22.18 0.71 -1.17
N GLU A 118 23.44 1.11 -1.38
CA GLU A 118 24.27 0.59 -2.48
C GLU A 118 24.39 -0.94 -2.45
N GLU A 119 24.54 -1.51 -1.25
CA GLU A 119 24.67 -2.94 -1.01
C GLU A 119 23.41 -3.76 -1.35
N LYS A 120 22.24 -3.12 -1.47
CA LYS A 120 20.98 -3.77 -1.86
C LYS A 120 20.61 -3.50 -3.33
N LYS A 121 21.33 -2.63 -4.04
CA LYS A 121 20.96 -2.24 -5.41
C LYS A 121 21.03 -3.40 -6.39
N GLU A 122 22.02 -4.29 -6.27
CA GLU A 122 22.19 -5.40 -7.21
C GLU A 122 20.98 -6.35 -7.15
N ILE A 123 20.68 -6.89 -5.96
CA ILE A 123 19.54 -7.79 -5.77
C ILE A 123 18.21 -7.10 -6.10
N TRP A 124 18.06 -5.82 -5.72
CA TRP A 124 16.86 -5.05 -6.03
C TRP A 124 16.67 -4.86 -7.54
N ASN A 125 17.75 -4.59 -8.27
CA ASN A 125 17.70 -4.44 -9.72
C ASN A 125 17.40 -5.77 -10.42
N ASP A 126 17.94 -6.89 -9.94
CA ASP A 126 17.62 -8.21 -10.48
C ASP A 126 16.14 -8.55 -10.26
N PHE A 127 15.65 -8.38 -9.03
CA PHE A 127 14.22 -8.53 -8.70
C PHE A 127 13.32 -7.70 -9.62
N LEU A 128 13.59 -6.39 -9.73
CA LEU A 128 12.82 -5.48 -10.59
C LEU A 128 12.89 -5.86 -12.06
N THR A 129 14.05 -6.30 -12.56
CA THR A 129 14.21 -6.72 -13.96
C THR A 129 13.28 -7.88 -14.27
N ASN A 130 13.28 -8.91 -13.43
CA ASN A 130 12.42 -10.09 -13.63
C ASN A 130 10.93 -9.72 -13.55
N LEU A 131 10.53 -8.92 -12.55
CA LEU A 131 9.15 -8.47 -12.40
C LEU A 131 8.68 -7.59 -13.58
N ILE A 132 9.49 -6.63 -14.01
CA ILE A 132 9.13 -5.71 -15.10
C ILE A 132 9.02 -6.46 -16.43
N CYS A 133 9.96 -7.37 -16.73
CA CYS A 133 9.89 -8.23 -17.91
C CYS A 133 8.62 -9.07 -17.89
N PHE A 134 8.28 -9.67 -16.74
CA PHE A 134 7.06 -10.45 -16.60
C PHE A 134 5.79 -9.61 -16.85
N ILE A 135 5.65 -8.44 -16.22
CA ILE A 135 4.49 -7.56 -16.40
C ILE A 135 4.40 -7.06 -17.85
N ARG A 136 5.53 -6.73 -18.47
CA ARG A 136 5.61 -6.32 -19.87
C ARG A 136 5.00 -7.38 -20.79
N ASP A 137 5.37 -8.64 -20.57
CA ASP A 137 5.04 -9.75 -21.45
C ASP A 137 3.62 -10.29 -21.22
N THR A 138 3.07 -10.13 -20.01
CA THR A 138 1.76 -10.68 -19.61
C THR A 138 0.66 -9.63 -19.45
N ARG A 139 1.01 -8.35 -19.37
CA ARG A 139 0.09 -7.26 -19.00
C ARG A 139 -0.59 -7.50 -17.64
N SER A 140 0.05 -8.23 -16.74
CA SER A 140 -0.49 -8.55 -15.41
C SER A 140 -0.83 -7.29 -14.60
N HIS A 141 -1.87 -7.40 -13.77
CA HIS A 141 -2.25 -6.38 -12.81
C HIS A 141 -1.30 -6.41 -11.61
N VAL A 142 -1.10 -5.25 -11.01
CA VAL A 142 -0.32 -5.05 -9.80
C VAL A 142 -1.13 -4.23 -8.82
N ALA A 143 -1.25 -4.71 -7.59
CA ALA A 143 -1.79 -3.95 -6.48
C ALA A 143 -0.75 -3.91 -5.36
N THR A 144 -0.77 -2.86 -4.56
CA THR A 144 0.06 -2.77 -3.35
C THR A 144 -0.72 -2.16 -2.20
N LEU A 145 -0.46 -2.67 -1.01
CA LEU A 145 -0.93 -2.11 0.26
C LEU A 145 0.13 -1.16 0.88
N ASN A 146 1.28 -1.00 0.22
CA ASN A 146 2.38 -0.23 0.75
C ASN A 146 2.24 1.26 0.43
N TYR A 147 2.79 2.09 1.32
CA TYR A 147 2.86 3.55 1.15
C TYR A 147 4.10 4.01 0.36
N ASP A 148 5.08 3.13 0.23
CA ASP A 148 6.36 3.43 -0.39
C ASP A 148 6.27 3.55 -1.92
N ASP A 149 7.37 3.99 -2.55
CA ASP A 149 7.46 4.08 -4.01
C ASP A 149 8.42 3.08 -4.64
N LEU A 150 8.78 2.00 -3.92
CA LEU A 150 9.72 0.99 -4.38
C LEU A 150 9.32 0.45 -5.75
N LEU A 151 8.03 0.12 -5.94
CA LEU A 151 7.51 -0.36 -7.22
C LEU A 151 7.11 0.80 -8.15
N TYR A 152 6.46 1.83 -7.60
CA TYR A 152 5.90 2.89 -8.44
C TYR A 152 6.99 3.69 -9.17
N ALA A 153 8.08 4.03 -8.49
CA ALA A 153 9.19 4.80 -9.08
C ALA A 153 9.80 4.12 -10.33
N PRO A 154 10.29 2.87 -10.27
CA PRO A 154 10.84 2.21 -11.47
C PRO A 154 9.79 1.94 -12.55
N PHE A 155 8.51 1.76 -12.19
CA PHE A 155 7.45 1.55 -13.17
C PHE A 155 7.10 2.81 -13.98
N VAL A 156 7.43 3.99 -13.46
CA VAL A 156 7.09 5.28 -14.08
C VAL A 156 8.30 5.96 -14.66
N ASP A 157 9.36 6.11 -13.87
CA ASP A 157 10.60 6.78 -14.27
C ASP A 157 11.45 5.89 -15.20
N GLY A 158 11.19 4.59 -15.16
CA GLY A 158 11.83 3.57 -15.96
C GLY A 158 12.91 2.81 -15.20
N HIS A 159 13.15 1.60 -15.66
CA HIS A 159 14.16 0.68 -15.16
C HIS A 159 15.11 0.29 -16.29
N ARG A 160 16.41 0.20 -15.99
CA ARG A 160 17.42 -0.13 -17.00
C ARG A 160 17.52 -1.65 -17.13
N ILE A 161 17.24 -2.16 -18.32
CA ILE A 161 17.26 -3.58 -18.65
C ILE A 161 18.28 -3.83 -19.76
N GLN A 162 19.10 -4.86 -19.60
CA GLN A 162 20.03 -5.33 -20.62
C GLN A 162 19.26 -6.18 -21.65
N GLU A 163 19.23 -5.76 -22.90
CA GLU A 163 18.64 -6.52 -24.01
C GLU A 163 19.71 -6.81 -25.06
N GLY A 164 20.30 -8.01 -25.01
CA GLY A 164 21.45 -8.37 -25.83
C GLY A 164 22.65 -7.48 -25.51
N ASN A 165 23.11 -6.69 -26.49
CA ASN A 165 24.23 -5.77 -26.32
C ASN A 165 23.81 -4.35 -25.89
N ASP A 166 22.51 -4.05 -25.86
CA ASP A 166 21.99 -2.72 -25.58
C ASP A 166 21.42 -2.63 -24.16
N VAL A 167 21.44 -1.42 -23.59
CA VAL A 167 20.75 -1.10 -22.33
C VAL A 167 19.58 -0.19 -22.65
N VAL A 168 18.36 -0.67 -22.39
CA VAL A 168 17.12 0.06 -22.64
C VAL A 168 16.57 0.57 -21.30
N ASN A 169 16.17 1.85 -21.25
CA ASN A 169 15.38 2.36 -20.12
C ASN A 169 13.91 2.10 -20.41
N PHE A 170 13.28 1.26 -19.59
CA PHE A 170 11.94 0.74 -19.85
C PHE A 170 10.97 1.19 -18.76
N SER A 171 9.86 1.82 -19.16
CA SER A 171 8.80 2.27 -18.25
C SER A 171 7.48 1.56 -18.55
N LEU A 172 6.81 1.06 -17.51
CA LEU A 172 5.53 0.35 -17.62
C LEU A 172 4.35 1.32 -17.78
N SER A 173 4.46 2.53 -17.22
CA SER A 173 3.48 3.60 -17.39
C SER A 173 4.00 4.63 -18.39
N GLN A 174 3.53 4.58 -19.63
CA GLN A 174 3.87 5.61 -20.59
C GLN A 174 3.14 6.91 -20.22
N LYS A 175 3.90 7.98 -19.93
CA LYS A 175 3.40 9.35 -20.07
C LYS A 175 3.04 9.51 -21.54
N ALA A 176 1.74 9.63 -21.84
CA ALA A 176 1.24 9.72 -23.20
C ALA A 176 2.09 10.71 -24.02
N THR A 177 2.91 10.18 -24.94
CA THR A 177 3.65 11.00 -25.88
C THR A 177 2.70 11.30 -27.03
N GLU A 178 2.51 12.58 -27.32
CA GLU A 178 1.64 12.98 -28.43
C GLU A 178 2.07 12.27 -29.71
N GLY A 179 1.15 11.51 -30.32
CA GLY A 179 1.38 10.80 -31.59
C GLY A 179 1.69 9.31 -31.53
N THR A 180 1.84 8.70 -30.34
CA THR A 180 2.00 7.23 -30.23
C THR A 180 0.69 6.55 -29.85
N ASN A 181 0.19 5.66 -30.72
CA ASN A 181 -1.04 4.86 -30.48
C ASN A 181 -0.82 3.64 -29.56
N ASN A 182 0.30 3.56 -28.84
CA ASN A 182 0.60 2.40 -27.99
C ASN A 182 -0.03 2.58 -26.62
N ALA A 183 -0.83 1.58 -26.20
CA ALA A 183 -1.33 1.53 -24.83
C ALA A 183 -0.18 1.23 -23.86
N PRO A 184 -0.18 1.86 -22.66
CA PRO A 184 0.81 1.55 -21.64
C PRO A 184 0.67 0.10 -21.16
N TYR A 185 1.70 -0.42 -20.48
CA TYR A 185 1.65 -1.74 -19.87
C TYR A 185 0.79 -1.72 -18.60
N LEU A 186 0.90 -0.66 -17.81
CA LEU A 186 0.12 -0.42 -16.60
C LEU A 186 -0.60 0.94 -16.66
N ARG A 187 -1.82 0.98 -16.13
CA ARG A 187 -2.58 2.21 -15.85
C ARG A 187 -2.88 2.33 -14.37
N ASP A 188 -2.78 3.53 -13.82
CA ASP A 188 -3.07 3.82 -12.41
C ASP A 188 -4.28 4.75 -12.21
N GLY A 189 -5.01 5.07 -13.29
CA GLY A 189 -6.19 5.94 -13.20
C GLY A 189 -5.89 7.43 -13.31
N PHE A 190 -4.60 7.82 -13.43
CA PHE A 190 -4.21 9.22 -13.53
C PHE A 190 -3.82 9.59 -14.96
N LEU A 191 -4.39 10.67 -15.47
CA LEU A 191 -4.03 11.26 -16.75
C LEU A 191 -3.65 12.73 -16.54
N ARG A 192 -2.41 13.08 -16.91
CA ARG A 192 -1.86 14.44 -16.73
C ARG A 192 -1.98 14.95 -15.29
N GLY A 193 -1.88 14.04 -14.31
CA GLY A 193 -1.93 14.35 -12.89
C GLY A 193 -3.34 14.32 -12.28
N SER A 194 -4.41 14.35 -13.06
CA SER A 194 -5.79 14.26 -12.54
C SER A 194 -6.26 12.81 -12.47
N PHE A 195 -6.97 12.45 -11.41
CA PHE A 195 -7.64 11.16 -11.35
C PHE A 195 -8.85 11.15 -12.29
N THR A 196 -8.95 10.13 -13.12
CA THR A 196 -10.02 9.99 -14.11
C THR A 196 -10.30 8.51 -14.31
N PRO A 197 -11.29 7.93 -13.61
CA PRO A 197 -11.60 6.50 -13.65
C PRO A 197 -11.81 5.95 -15.07
N GLU A 198 -12.27 6.80 -16.00
CA GLU A 198 -12.48 6.45 -17.41
C GLU A 198 -11.20 6.02 -18.14
N THR A 199 -10.03 6.42 -17.64
CA THR A 199 -8.72 6.03 -18.21
C THR A 199 -8.49 4.52 -18.15
N PHE A 200 -9.09 3.82 -17.17
CA PHE A 200 -9.05 2.36 -17.09
C PHE A 200 -9.83 1.67 -18.22
N SER A 201 -10.76 2.39 -18.85
CA SER A 201 -11.64 1.91 -19.92
C SER A 201 -11.10 2.23 -21.33
N TYR A 202 -9.96 2.92 -21.46
CA TYR A 202 -9.36 3.19 -22.77
C TYR A 202 -8.98 1.89 -23.49
N LYS A 203 -9.09 1.86 -24.83
CA LYS A 203 -8.75 0.68 -25.63
C LYS A 203 -7.28 0.28 -25.47
N GLY A 204 -7.01 -1.01 -25.66
CA GLY A 204 -5.67 -1.61 -25.56
C GLY A 204 -5.53 -2.52 -24.34
N ASP A 205 -4.80 -3.61 -24.52
CA ASP A 205 -4.52 -4.55 -23.44
C ASP A 205 -3.45 -4.00 -22.49
N CYS A 206 -3.83 -3.86 -21.22
CA CYS A 206 -2.99 -3.36 -20.16
C CYS A 206 -3.40 -3.94 -18.80
N GLY A 207 -2.43 -4.01 -17.89
CA GLY A 207 -2.67 -4.23 -16.47
C GLY A 207 -3.03 -2.93 -15.75
N TYR A 208 -3.46 -3.07 -14.51
CA TYR A 208 -3.75 -1.95 -13.62
C TYR A 208 -2.72 -1.90 -12.50
N TYR A 209 -2.33 -0.71 -12.07
CA TYR A 209 -1.47 -0.48 -10.93
C TYR A 209 -2.28 0.25 -9.84
N LEU A 210 -2.54 -0.43 -8.72
CA LEU A 210 -3.45 0.06 -7.67
C LEU A 210 -2.71 0.20 -6.33
N HIS A 211 -2.65 1.43 -5.79
CA HIS A 211 -2.24 1.65 -4.38
C HIS A 211 -3.48 1.57 -3.49
N LEU A 212 -3.75 0.38 -2.92
CA LEU A 212 -5.00 0.07 -2.22
C LEU A 212 -5.14 0.82 -0.89
N HIS A 213 -4.04 1.08 -0.18
CA HIS A 213 -4.02 1.92 1.03
C HIS A 213 -3.62 3.37 0.74
N GLY A 214 -3.51 3.72 -0.54
CA GLY A 214 -3.16 5.07 -0.98
C GLY A 214 -1.67 5.35 -1.01
N SER A 215 -1.33 6.62 -1.24
CA SER A 215 0.05 7.05 -1.50
C SER A 215 0.25 8.49 -1.05
N PRO A 216 1.44 8.86 -0.53
CA PRO A 216 1.80 10.27 -0.29
C PRO A 216 1.63 11.19 -1.52
N LEU A 217 1.62 10.61 -2.72
CA LEU A 217 1.40 11.32 -3.98
C LEU A 217 -0.04 11.79 -4.17
N TYR A 218 -1.01 11.17 -3.50
CA TYR A 218 -2.44 11.42 -3.75
C TYR A 218 -2.95 12.54 -2.85
N VAL A 219 -3.48 13.58 -3.48
CA VAL A 219 -4.04 14.76 -2.80
C VAL A 219 -5.38 15.14 -3.40
N SER A 220 -6.24 15.75 -2.59
CA SER A 220 -7.39 16.52 -3.07
C SER A 220 -7.35 17.92 -2.46
N ASP A 221 -7.46 18.92 -3.33
CA ASP A 221 -7.74 20.31 -2.97
C ASP A 221 -9.21 20.60 -3.27
N THR A 222 -9.58 20.47 -4.55
CA THR A 222 -10.95 20.41 -5.06
C THR A 222 -11.25 19.05 -5.66
N ASP A 223 -10.32 18.53 -6.46
CA ASP A 223 -10.41 17.27 -7.18
C ASP A 223 -9.18 16.40 -6.88
N ALA A 224 -9.34 15.08 -6.93
CA ALA A 224 -8.24 14.15 -6.80
C ALA A 224 -7.18 14.33 -7.88
N ARG A 225 -5.94 14.49 -7.42
CA ARG A 225 -4.77 14.57 -8.28
C ARG A 225 -3.57 13.85 -7.66
N LYS A 226 -2.61 13.54 -8.52
CA LYS A 226 -1.34 12.93 -8.18
C LYS A 226 -0.23 13.95 -8.33
N LEU A 227 0.50 14.18 -7.25
CA LEU A 227 1.70 15.00 -7.23
C LEU A 227 2.83 14.35 -8.02
N ASN A 228 3.68 15.17 -8.62
CA ASN A 228 5.00 14.71 -9.04
C ASN A 228 5.85 14.39 -7.80
N ARG A 229 6.76 13.42 -7.91
CA ARG A 229 7.63 13.02 -6.78
C ARG A 229 8.43 14.19 -6.19
N SER A 230 8.88 15.12 -7.03
CA SER A 230 9.59 16.34 -6.62
C SER A 230 8.74 17.34 -5.84
N GLU A 231 7.41 17.25 -5.93
CA GLU A 231 6.47 18.18 -5.30
C GLU A 231 6.04 17.71 -3.90
N VAL A 232 6.19 16.41 -3.58
CA VAL A 232 5.66 15.81 -2.35
C VAL A 232 6.20 16.52 -1.11
N ALA A 233 7.52 16.70 -1.05
CA ALA A 233 8.19 17.34 0.09
C ALA A 233 7.78 18.81 0.28
N ALA A 234 7.44 19.50 -0.81
CA ALA A 234 7.04 20.90 -0.82
C ALA A 234 5.52 21.11 -0.67
N SER A 235 4.73 20.05 -0.84
CA SER A 235 3.28 20.12 -0.79
C SER A 235 2.75 20.36 0.62
N THR A 236 1.64 21.09 0.74
CA THR A 236 1.06 21.40 2.05
C THR A 236 0.61 20.11 2.74
N ARG A 237 1.10 19.89 3.96
CA ARG A 237 0.81 18.67 4.75
C ARG A 237 -0.63 18.63 5.28
N THR A 238 -1.37 19.73 5.17
CA THR A 238 -2.78 19.86 5.59
C THR A 238 -3.78 19.57 4.49
N LEU A 239 -3.34 19.30 3.25
CA LEU A 239 -4.25 18.89 2.17
C LEU A 239 -4.91 17.56 2.52
N GLN A 240 -6.11 17.32 1.97
CA GLN A 240 -6.73 16.01 2.09
C GLN A 240 -5.84 14.98 1.37
N ARG A 241 -5.36 13.99 2.14
CA ARG A 241 -4.54 12.89 1.63
C ARG A 241 -5.40 11.65 1.52
N HIS A 242 -5.18 10.89 0.45
CA HIS A 242 -5.82 9.60 0.24
C HIS A 242 -4.87 8.51 0.74
N ILE A 243 -4.82 8.33 2.07
CA ILE A 243 -3.94 7.38 2.77
C ILE A 243 -4.76 6.67 3.86
N VAL A 244 -4.65 5.35 3.94
CA VAL A 244 -5.38 4.51 4.89
C VAL A 244 -4.42 4.00 5.95
N LEU A 245 -4.14 4.81 6.97
CA LEU A 245 -3.41 4.38 8.17
C LEU A 245 -4.36 4.44 9.36
N ALA A 246 -5.09 3.35 9.59
CA ALA A 246 -6.11 3.25 10.62
C ALA A 246 -6.34 1.80 11.02
N ASN A 247 -6.94 1.61 12.19
CA ASN A 247 -7.37 0.30 12.65
C ASN A 247 -8.29 -0.35 11.61
N ARG A 248 -8.50 -1.66 11.77
CA ARG A 248 -9.30 -2.45 10.85
C ARG A 248 -10.72 -1.92 10.63
N ASN A 249 -11.44 -1.55 11.69
CA ASN A 249 -12.86 -1.17 11.60
C ASN A 249 -13.09 0.15 10.85
N ASP A 250 -12.09 1.04 10.85
CA ASP A 250 -12.20 2.36 10.24
C ASP A 250 -11.72 2.36 8.77
N LYS A 251 -10.99 1.32 8.31
CA LYS A 251 -10.42 1.26 6.95
C LYS A 251 -11.47 1.44 5.86
N GLU A 252 -12.59 0.72 5.94
CA GLU A 252 -13.65 0.82 4.92
C GLU A 252 -14.22 2.24 4.84
N THR A 253 -14.45 2.88 6.00
CA THR A 253 -14.95 4.25 6.06
C THR A 253 -13.97 5.23 5.43
N ILE A 254 -12.66 5.07 5.67
CA ILE A 254 -11.62 5.92 5.08
C ILE A 254 -11.51 5.68 3.57
N ILE A 255 -11.54 4.43 3.12
CA ILE A 255 -11.53 4.06 1.70
C ILE A 255 -12.71 4.72 0.98
N ARG A 256 -13.93 4.62 1.53
CA ARG A 256 -15.15 5.19 0.92
C ARG A 256 -15.15 6.72 0.85
N ARG A 257 -14.40 7.40 1.71
CA ARG A 257 -14.24 8.87 1.68
C ARG A 257 -13.27 9.33 0.59
N SER A 258 -12.46 8.44 0.06
CA SER A 258 -11.52 8.73 -1.03
C SER A 258 -12.13 8.33 -2.37
N GLU A 259 -12.28 9.28 -3.29
CA GLU A 259 -12.73 8.99 -4.65
C GLU A 259 -11.77 8.06 -5.43
N ILE A 260 -10.46 8.12 -5.11
CA ILE A 260 -9.46 7.23 -5.71
C ILE A 260 -9.59 5.82 -5.15
N LEU A 261 -9.57 5.70 -3.82
CA LEU A 261 -9.53 4.39 -3.17
C LEU A 261 -10.87 3.68 -3.29
N SER A 262 -12.00 4.38 -3.20
CA SER A 262 -13.31 3.79 -3.48
C SER A 262 -13.37 3.21 -4.89
N ASP A 263 -12.90 3.92 -5.92
CA ASP A 263 -12.88 3.35 -7.28
C ASP A 263 -11.94 2.14 -7.38
N TYR A 264 -10.77 2.19 -6.76
CA TYR A 264 -9.85 1.05 -6.74
C TYR A 264 -10.47 -0.19 -6.10
N TRP A 265 -11.09 -0.05 -4.94
CA TRP A 265 -11.66 -1.15 -4.17
C TRP A 265 -13.00 -1.64 -4.74
N ASP A 266 -13.91 -0.74 -5.09
CA ASP A 266 -15.27 -1.09 -5.51
C ASP A 266 -15.33 -1.51 -6.99
N ASN A 267 -14.43 -0.98 -7.84
CA ASN A 267 -14.51 -1.20 -9.29
C ASN A 267 -13.27 -1.89 -9.90
N ARG A 268 -12.06 -1.46 -9.54
CA ARG A 268 -10.84 -1.91 -10.26
C ARG A 268 -10.32 -3.24 -9.77
N LEU A 269 -10.15 -3.40 -8.46
CA LEU A 269 -9.65 -4.63 -7.86
C LEU A 269 -10.56 -5.84 -8.13
N PRO A 270 -11.91 -5.75 -8.02
CA PRO A 270 -12.80 -6.86 -8.38
C PRO A 270 -12.64 -7.27 -9.84
N LYS A 271 -12.43 -6.28 -10.74
CA LYS A 271 -12.15 -6.54 -12.15
C LYS A 271 -10.79 -7.22 -12.33
N CYS A 272 -9.74 -6.77 -11.63
CA CYS A 272 -8.43 -7.43 -11.68
C CYS A 272 -8.51 -8.89 -11.21
N ILE A 273 -9.28 -9.17 -10.14
CA ILE A 273 -9.46 -10.54 -9.63
C ILE A 273 -10.17 -11.42 -10.66
N ALA A 274 -11.21 -10.89 -11.31
CA ALA A 274 -11.98 -11.60 -12.34
C ALA A 274 -11.21 -11.80 -13.65
N ASP A 275 -10.34 -10.85 -14.03
CA ASP A 275 -9.53 -10.89 -15.27
C ASP A 275 -8.27 -11.76 -15.11
N ALA A 276 -7.81 -12.00 -13.87
CA ALA A 276 -6.60 -12.76 -13.61
C ALA A 276 -6.83 -14.28 -13.65
N GLU A 277 -5.93 -15.01 -14.31
CA GLU A 277 -5.90 -16.48 -14.28
C GLU A 277 -5.37 -17.02 -12.96
N GLU A 278 -4.52 -16.24 -12.26
CA GLU A 278 -3.94 -16.54 -10.94
C GLU A 278 -3.63 -15.26 -10.14
N ILE A 279 -3.68 -15.39 -8.81
CA ILE A 279 -3.28 -14.34 -7.87
C ILE A 279 -1.95 -14.73 -7.23
N ILE A 280 -1.01 -13.80 -7.17
CA ILE A 280 0.24 -13.94 -6.40
C ILE A 280 0.22 -12.91 -5.27
N LEU A 281 0.22 -13.39 -4.03
CA LEU A 281 0.35 -12.58 -2.82
C LEU A 281 1.83 -12.54 -2.43
N PHE A 282 2.47 -11.38 -2.58
CA PHE A 282 3.91 -11.23 -2.43
C PHE A 282 4.26 -10.36 -1.22
N GLY A 283 4.89 -10.95 -0.21
CA GLY A 283 5.21 -10.25 1.05
C GLY A 283 3.97 -9.70 1.77
N TYR A 284 2.80 -10.28 1.51
CA TYR A 284 1.53 -9.90 2.14
C TYR A 284 1.37 -10.65 3.46
N SER A 285 0.95 -9.95 4.52
CA SER A 285 0.83 -10.53 5.86
C SER A 285 -0.44 -11.36 6.09
N GLY A 286 -1.44 -11.24 5.21
CA GLY A 286 -2.73 -11.90 5.42
C GLY A 286 -3.65 -11.18 6.41
N LEU A 287 -3.25 -10.00 6.92
CA LEU A 287 -4.00 -9.29 7.97
C LEU A 287 -5.00 -8.25 7.44
N ASP A 288 -5.06 -7.99 6.13
CA ASP A 288 -6.08 -7.11 5.55
C ASP A 288 -7.37 -7.89 5.28
N LEU A 289 -8.30 -7.82 6.21
CA LEU A 289 -9.50 -8.65 6.18
C LEU A 289 -10.48 -8.25 5.09
N HIS A 290 -10.52 -6.96 4.72
CA HIS A 290 -11.31 -6.49 3.59
C HIS A 290 -10.79 -7.04 2.26
N LEU A 291 -9.45 -7.05 2.06
CA LEU A 291 -8.84 -7.70 0.91
C LEU A 291 -9.14 -9.21 0.90
N ASN A 292 -8.99 -9.87 2.05
CA ASN A 292 -9.19 -11.31 2.14
C ASN A 292 -10.63 -11.71 1.82
N GLU A 293 -11.61 -10.95 2.32
CA GLU A 293 -13.03 -11.13 1.99
C GLU A 293 -13.26 -10.98 0.49
N LEU A 294 -12.76 -9.91 -0.12
CA LEU A 294 -12.94 -9.67 -1.55
C LEU A 294 -12.32 -10.78 -2.41
N ILE A 295 -11.12 -11.26 -2.05
CA ILE A 295 -10.49 -12.39 -2.72
C ILE A 295 -11.35 -13.64 -2.57
N ARG A 296 -11.78 -14.02 -1.35
CA ARG A 296 -12.62 -15.20 -1.13
C ARG A 296 -13.93 -15.17 -1.91
N GLU A 297 -14.57 -14.01 -2.01
CA GLU A 297 -15.85 -13.86 -2.70
C GLU A 297 -15.74 -13.91 -4.22
N LYS A 298 -14.63 -13.41 -4.78
CA LYS A 298 -14.49 -13.19 -6.23
C LYS A 298 -13.58 -14.20 -6.91
N ARG A 299 -12.73 -14.90 -6.16
CA ARG A 299 -11.68 -15.74 -6.72
C ARG A 299 -12.10 -17.20 -6.82
N GLU A 300 -12.02 -17.75 -8.03
CA GLU A 300 -12.28 -19.18 -8.28
C GLU A 300 -11.02 -19.98 -8.68
N GLY A 301 -9.93 -19.32 -9.09
CA GLY A 301 -8.70 -20.01 -9.52
C GLY A 301 -7.58 -19.99 -8.48
N PRO A 302 -6.37 -20.47 -8.83
CA PRO A 302 -5.26 -20.59 -7.89
C PRO A 302 -4.80 -19.25 -7.30
N ILE A 303 -4.35 -19.32 -6.06
CA ILE A 303 -3.67 -18.27 -5.32
C ILE A 303 -2.31 -18.85 -4.92
N HIS A 304 -1.23 -18.09 -5.13
CA HIS A 304 0.11 -18.40 -4.65
C HIS A 304 0.54 -17.35 -3.62
N VAL A 305 1.23 -17.80 -2.58
CA VAL A 305 1.80 -16.93 -1.54
C VAL A 305 3.30 -17.02 -1.60
N ILE A 306 3.96 -15.88 -1.77
CA ILE A 306 5.41 -15.74 -1.71
C ILE A 306 5.75 -14.93 -0.47
N GLU A 307 6.36 -15.56 0.53
CA GLU A 307 6.66 -14.91 1.80
C GLU A 307 8.03 -15.32 2.36
N TRP A 308 8.47 -14.59 3.40
CA TRP A 308 9.73 -14.87 4.06
C TRP A 308 9.62 -16.12 4.95
N SER A 309 10.64 -16.98 4.94
CA SER A 309 10.63 -18.26 5.67
C SER A 309 10.52 -18.13 7.18
N GLU A 310 11.01 -17.02 7.74
CA GLU A 310 10.95 -16.73 9.18
C GLU A 310 9.72 -15.90 9.58
N SER A 311 8.72 -15.76 8.69
CA SER A 311 7.47 -15.09 9.02
C SER A 311 6.74 -15.87 10.11
N THR A 312 6.41 -15.19 11.20
CA THR A 312 5.62 -15.77 12.29
C THR A 312 4.15 -15.50 12.06
N HIS A 313 3.35 -16.56 12.07
CA HIS A 313 1.91 -16.49 11.84
C HIS A 313 1.14 -16.83 13.11
N TYR A 314 0.05 -16.09 13.32
CA TYR A 314 -0.84 -16.26 14.44
C TYR A 314 -2.27 -16.43 13.94
N PRO A 315 -3.08 -17.30 14.55
CA PRO A 315 -4.47 -17.45 14.16
C PRO A 315 -5.24 -16.16 14.44
N LEU A 316 -6.27 -15.94 13.63
CA LEU A 316 -7.22 -14.85 13.85
C LEU A 316 -8.41 -15.36 14.69
N SER A 317 -8.90 -14.53 15.60
CA SER A 317 -10.15 -14.77 16.33
C SER A 317 -11.36 -14.72 15.39
N ASP A 318 -12.55 -15.09 15.86
CA ASP A 318 -13.80 -14.91 15.10
C ASP A 318 -14.07 -13.44 14.77
N GLU A 319 -13.61 -12.54 15.64
CA GLU A 319 -13.66 -11.10 15.42
C GLU A 319 -12.56 -10.64 14.46
N GLY A 320 -11.58 -11.51 14.14
CA GLY A 320 -10.46 -11.35 13.22
C GLY A 320 -9.22 -10.67 13.83
N ASP A 321 -9.09 -10.71 15.15
CA ASP A 321 -7.94 -10.21 15.89
C ASP A 321 -6.84 -11.26 15.98
N VAL A 322 -5.58 -10.81 16.03
CA VAL A 322 -4.42 -11.69 16.15
C VAL A 322 -4.36 -12.34 17.55
N VAL A 323 -4.30 -13.67 17.60
CA VAL A 323 -4.17 -14.44 18.86
C VAL A 323 -2.70 -14.87 19.04
N GLU A 324 -1.90 -13.99 19.65
CA GLU A 324 -0.44 -14.12 19.74
C GLU A 324 0.08 -15.33 20.55
N ASP A 325 -0.78 -16.00 21.34
CA ASP A 325 -0.35 -17.09 22.23
C ASP A 325 -0.17 -18.45 21.52
N ASN A 326 -0.55 -18.57 20.25
CA ASN A 326 -0.55 -19.85 19.52
C ASN A 326 -0.03 -19.71 18.09
N ALA A 327 1.27 -19.52 17.91
CA ALA A 327 1.86 -19.46 16.57
C ALA A 327 1.52 -20.74 15.75
N VAL A 328 1.16 -20.54 14.48
CA VAL A 328 0.82 -21.59 13.51
C VAL A 328 1.80 -21.59 12.35
N THR A 329 1.85 -22.68 11.59
CA THR A 329 2.66 -22.72 10.37
C THR A 329 2.03 -21.84 9.29
N ALA A 330 2.86 -21.29 8.39
CA ALA A 330 2.40 -20.53 7.22
C ALA A 330 1.31 -21.27 6.43
N LYS A 331 1.50 -22.57 6.20
CA LYS A 331 0.54 -23.42 5.48
C LYS A 331 -0.84 -23.44 6.15
N VAL A 332 -0.88 -23.67 7.46
CA VAL A 332 -2.13 -23.68 8.24
C VAL A 332 -2.77 -22.29 8.26
N PHE A 333 -1.95 -21.23 8.38
CA PHE A 333 -2.43 -19.87 8.35
C PHE A 333 -3.11 -19.55 7.01
N TRP A 334 -2.44 -19.73 5.88
CA TRP A 334 -3.00 -19.39 4.56
C TRP A 334 -4.14 -20.29 4.11
N GLU A 335 -4.16 -21.57 4.52
CA GLU A 335 -5.32 -22.44 4.36
C GLU A 335 -6.54 -21.88 5.11
N THR A 336 -6.33 -21.32 6.31
CA THR A 336 -7.40 -20.72 7.11
C THR A 336 -7.87 -19.37 6.54
N ILE A 337 -6.94 -18.50 6.15
CA ILE A 337 -7.27 -17.13 5.70
C ILE A 337 -7.91 -17.15 4.31
N LEU A 338 -7.35 -17.89 3.35
CA LEU A 338 -7.73 -17.81 1.94
C LEU A 338 -7.93 -19.18 1.28
N SER A 339 -7.92 -20.27 2.05
CA SER A 339 -8.00 -21.63 1.51
C SER A 339 -6.91 -21.93 0.48
N VAL A 340 -5.72 -21.34 0.67
CA VAL A 340 -4.57 -21.57 -0.19
C VAL A 340 -4.03 -22.99 0.06
N PRO A 341 -3.90 -23.83 -0.97
CA PRO A 341 -3.28 -25.14 -0.83
C PRO A 341 -1.84 -25.03 -0.32
N SER A 342 -1.41 -26.01 0.49
CA SER A 342 -0.07 -26.02 1.11
C SER A 342 1.09 -25.99 0.11
N GLU A 343 0.86 -26.51 -1.10
CA GLU A 343 1.79 -26.51 -2.23
C GLU A 343 1.99 -25.13 -2.87
N ASN A 344 1.01 -24.23 -2.71
CA ASN A 344 1.04 -22.88 -3.27
C ASN A 344 1.57 -21.84 -2.25
N VAL A 345 2.06 -22.28 -1.09
CA VAL A 345 2.68 -21.44 -0.08
C VAL A 345 4.20 -21.61 -0.17
N HIS A 346 4.86 -20.61 -0.75
CA HIS A 346 6.29 -20.59 -1.02
C HIS A 346 6.99 -19.68 0.00
N CYS A 347 7.74 -20.29 0.90
CA CYS A 347 8.55 -19.64 1.92
C CYS A 347 10.01 -19.54 1.44
N LEU A 348 10.55 -18.32 1.32
CA LEU A 348 11.91 -18.05 0.85
C LEU A 348 12.75 -17.43 1.96
N ASP A 349 14.04 -17.76 2.03
CA ASP A 349 14.99 -17.09 2.94
C ASP A 349 15.12 -15.59 2.63
N ASN A 350 14.95 -15.26 1.35
CA ASN A 350 14.88 -13.89 0.89
C ASN A 350 13.96 -13.81 -0.32
N ILE A 351 12.79 -13.19 -0.13
CA ILE A 351 11.77 -13.10 -1.18
C ILE A 351 12.25 -12.33 -2.41
N LEU A 352 13.27 -11.47 -2.29
CA LEU A 352 13.81 -10.72 -3.44
C LEU A 352 14.54 -11.61 -4.45
N ASP A 353 14.85 -12.86 -4.10
CA ASP A 353 15.45 -13.83 -5.01
C ASP A 353 14.41 -14.53 -5.92
N PHE A 354 13.11 -14.26 -5.74
CA PHE A 354 12.03 -14.85 -6.53
C PHE A 354 12.04 -14.36 -7.99
N LYS A 355 12.03 -15.31 -8.94
CA LYS A 355 12.06 -15.03 -10.40
C LYS A 355 10.92 -15.72 -11.16
N GLU A 356 10.26 -16.67 -10.53
CA GLU A 356 9.31 -17.63 -11.12
C GLU A 356 7.90 -17.01 -11.28
N TRP A 357 7.82 -15.75 -11.68
CA TRP A 357 6.57 -15.02 -11.87
C TRP A 357 5.61 -15.70 -12.85
N SER A 358 6.14 -16.43 -13.84
CA SER A 358 5.35 -17.15 -14.84
C SER A 358 4.73 -18.43 -14.32
N ASN A 359 5.39 -19.11 -13.37
CA ASN A 359 4.89 -20.32 -12.73
C ASN A 359 5.55 -20.47 -11.34
N PRO A 360 4.91 -19.98 -10.27
CA PRO A 360 5.48 -20.00 -8.92
C PRO A 360 5.88 -21.40 -8.43
N ASP A 361 5.24 -22.45 -8.95
CA ASP A 361 5.53 -23.85 -8.58
C ASP A 361 6.91 -24.34 -9.07
N ASP A 362 7.51 -23.65 -10.03
CA ASP A 362 8.88 -23.94 -10.49
C ASP A 362 9.95 -23.49 -9.47
N TYR A 363 9.55 -22.73 -8.44
CA TYR A 363 10.46 -22.37 -7.37
C TYR A 363 10.77 -23.59 -6.50
N HIS A 364 12.04 -23.98 -6.52
CA HIS A 364 12.58 -24.98 -5.62
C HIS A 364 13.57 -24.28 -4.68
N PRO A 365 13.39 -24.37 -3.35
CA PRO A 365 14.38 -23.87 -2.41
C PRO A 365 15.72 -24.50 -2.77
N THR A 366 16.75 -23.71 -3.01
CA THR A 366 18.10 -24.24 -3.09
C THR A 366 18.42 -24.81 -1.71
N ASP A 367 18.55 -26.13 -1.60
CA ASP A 367 19.08 -26.78 -0.40
C ASP A 367 20.46 -26.17 -0.11
N ASN A 368 20.50 -25.20 0.79
CA ASN A 368 21.75 -24.67 1.32
C ASN A 368 22.32 -25.73 2.27
N SER A 369 23.28 -26.50 1.76
CA SER A 369 24.12 -27.47 2.47
C SER A 369 24.96 -26.85 3.57
#